data_AF-A0A820QN83-F1
#
_entry.id   AF-A0A820QN83-F1
#
_cell.length_a   1.000
_cell.length_b   1.000
_cell.length_c   1.000
_cell.angle_alpha   90.00
_cell.angle_beta   90.00
_cell.angle_gamma   90.00
#
_symmetry.space_group_name_H-M   'P 1'
#
loop_
_entity.id
_entity.type
_entity.pdbx_description
1 polymer ?
#
loop_
_entity_poly.entity_id
_entity_poly.type
_entity_poly.pdbx_seq_one_letter_code
_entity_poly.pdbx_strand_id
1 'polypeptide(L)'
;MSNKIPNLALSNGLAFYEIPDCLKILTELEERLISPRIPFMVIRTLGFSKQFGLKGNLVNVPMNVDTNVSILPRSFSDTYTIQLKLTRQMKNKNAFMYETIRPKVVHTAVKYLVQQELYKDEGSVISNDWIKEYSNEKENFIVKNEDKKFN
;
A
#
# COMPACT_ATOMS: atom_id res chain seq x y z
N MET A 1 -13.66 1.39 -46.65
CA MET A 1 -12.94 2.02 -45.53
C MET A 1 -12.17 0.94 -44.80
N SER A 2 -10.85 1.10 -44.63
CA SER A 2 -9.98 0.07 -44.07
C SER A 2 -10.29 -0.11 -42.57
N ASN A 3 -10.64 -1.33 -42.15
CA ASN A 3 -10.79 -1.75 -40.74
C ASN A 3 -9.43 -1.72 -40.01
N LYS A 4 -8.82 -0.54 -39.88
CA LYS A 4 -7.58 -0.36 -39.13
C LYS A 4 -7.90 -0.08 -37.68
N ILE A 5 -7.59 -1.04 -36.82
CA ILE A 5 -7.59 -0.86 -35.37
C ILE A 5 -6.40 0.05 -35.03
N PRO A 6 -6.60 1.15 -34.26
CA PRO A 6 -5.49 1.98 -33.79
C PRO A 6 -4.50 1.17 -32.96
N ASN A 7 -3.20 1.45 -33.06
CA ASN A 7 -2.18 0.74 -32.27
C ASN A 7 -2.43 0.84 -30.75
N LEU A 8 -3.00 1.95 -30.29
CA LEU A 8 -3.35 2.20 -28.88
C LEU A 8 -4.77 1.75 -28.51
N ALA A 9 -5.39 0.85 -29.28
CA ALA A 9 -6.69 0.30 -28.94
C ALA A 9 -6.61 -0.70 -27.77
N LEU A 10 -7.61 -0.69 -26.89
CA LEU A 10 -7.73 -1.64 -25.77
C LEU A 10 -7.69 -3.10 -26.25
N SER A 11 -8.21 -3.37 -27.45
CA SER A 11 -8.21 -4.69 -28.10
C SER A 11 -6.81 -5.23 -28.43
N ASN A 12 -5.78 -4.37 -28.43
CA ASN A 12 -4.40 -4.77 -28.73
C ASN A 12 -3.63 -5.20 -27.46
N GLY A 13 -4.31 -5.77 -26.46
CA GLY A 13 -3.68 -6.19 -25.20
C GLY A 13 -3.29 -5.03 -24.28
N LEU A 14 -3.86 -3.83 -24.50
CA LEU A 14 -3.72 -2.67 -23.61
C LEU A 14 -4.84 -2.63 -22.54
N ALA A 15 -5.64 -3.69 -22.45
CA ALA A 15 -6.62 -3.85 -21.40
C ALA A 15 -5.92 -4.04 -20.05
N PHE A 16 -6.39 -3.33 -19.02
CA PHE A 16 -5.96 -3.57 -17.65
C PHE A 16 -6.47 -4.94 -17.18
N TYR A 17 -5.65 -5.65 -16.42
CA TYR A 17 -6.08 -6.86 -15.72
C TYR A 17 -7.17 -6.52 -14.71
N GLU A 18 -8.12 -7.44 -14.52
CA GLU A 18 -9.08 -7.31 -13.44
C GLU A 18 -8.36 -7.41 -12.10
N ILE A 19 -8.57 -6.40 -11.25
CA ILE A 19 -8.00 -6.41 -9.90
C ILE A 19 -8.75 -7.47 -9.07
N PRO A 20 -8.06 -8.42 -8.43
CA PRO A 20 -8.68 -9.41 -7.56
C PRO A 20 -9.40 -8.77 -6.36
N ASP A 21 -10.47 -9.39 -5.90
CA ASP A 21 -11.28 -8.84 -4.80
C ASP A 21 -10.51 -8.74 -3.47
N CYS A 22 -9.52 -9.61 -3.25
CA CYS A 22 -8.65 -9.54 -2.07
C CYS A 22 -7.79 -8.27 -2.05
N LEU A 23 -7.54 -7.64 -3.20
CA LEU A 23 -6.79 -6.39 -3.32
C LEU A 23 -7.72 -5.17 -3.32
N LYS A 24 -8.90 -5.26 -3.95
CA LYS A 24 -9.87 -4.13 -4.04
C LYS A 24 -10.32 -3.59 -2.67
N ILE A 25 -10.30 -4.42 -1.63
CA ILE A 25 -10.79 -4.07 -0.30
C ILE A 25 -9.73 -3.41 0.59
N LEU A 26 -8.47 -3.36 0.14
CA LEU A 26 -7.36 -2.83 0.94
C LEU A 26 -7.50 -1.32 1.10
N THR A 27 -7.08 -0.82 2.26
CA THR A 27 -6.87 0.62 2.47
C THR A 27 -5.51 1.04 1.91
N GLU A 28 -5.30 2.33 1.64
CA GLU A 28 -4.01 2.84 1.16
C GLU A 28 -2.84 2.48 2.10
N LEU A 29 -3.09 2.44 3.41
CA LEU A 29 -2.08 2.03 4.39
C LEU A 29 -1.80 0.52 4.31
N GLU A 30 -2.84 -0.30 4.17
CA GLU A 30 -2.70 -1.75 4.00
C GLU A 30 -1.98 -2.09 2.68
N GLU A 31 -2.27 -1.39 1.59
CA GLU A 31 -1.55 -1.50 0.31
C GLU A 31 -0.07 -1.13 0.48
N ARG A 32 0.24 -0.06 1.22
CA ARG A 32 1.62 0.37 1.47
C ARG A 32 2.41 -0.67 2.28
N LEU A 33 1.78 -1.39 3.21
CA LEU A 33 2.44 -2.47 3.96
C LEU A 33 2.91 -3.63 3.08
N ILE A 34 2.23 -3.85 1.95
CA ILE A 34 2.45 -5.01 1.09
C ILE A 34 3.08 -4.67 -0.26
N SER A 35 3.16 -3.39 -0.62
CA SER A 35 3.71 -2.99 -1.92
C SER A 35 5.25 -3.05 -1.92
N PRO A 36 5.90 -3.72 -2.89
CA PRO A 36 7.36 -3.77 -2.96
C PRO A 36 7.94 -2.38 -3.29
N ARG A 37 7.20 -1.57 -4.04
CA ARG A 37 7.61 -0.24 -4.51
C ARG A 37 6.60 0.81 -4.07
N ILE A 38 7.08 1.97 -3.63
CA ILE A 38 6.21 3.10 -3.29
C ILE A 38 6.36 4.14 -4.41
N PRO A 39 5.33 4.32 -5.26
CA PRO A 39 5.40 5.33 -6.30
C PRO A 39 5.21 6.73 -5.69
N PHE A 40 6.10 7.66 -6.04
CA PHE A 40 5.92 9.08 -5.74
C PHE A 40 5.36 9.78 -6.98
N MET A 41 4.06 10.09 -6.94
CA MET A 41 3.38 10.77 -8.04
C MET A 41 2.32 11.75 -7.54
N VAL A 42 2.08 12.81 -8.31
CA VAL A 42 0.99 13.76 -8.08
C VAL A 42 -0.03 13.61 -9.20
N ILE A 43 -1.23 13.16 -8.85
CA ILE A 43 -2.36 13.05 -9.78
C ILE A 43 -3.16 14.36 -9.72
N ARG A 44 -3.46 14.95 -10.89
CA ARG A 44 -4.30 16.15 -11.02
C ARG A 44 -5.38 15.93 -12.09
N THR A 45 -6.46 16.70 -12.03
CA THR A 45 -7.47 16.73 -13.09
C THR A 45 -6.92 17.49 -14.31
N LEU A 46 -7.16 16.98 -15.52
CA LEU A 46 -6.80 17.64 -16.78
C LEU A 46 -8.02 18.40 -17.33
N GLY A 47 -8.24 19.59 -16.77
CA GLY A 47 -9.28 20.52 -17.23
C GLY A 47 -10.70 20.03 -16.95
N PHE A 48 -11.62 20.29 -17.88
CA PHE A 48 -13.05 19.96 -17.75
C PHE A 48 -13.37 18.47 -18.00
N SER A 49 -12.42 17.73 -18.58
CA SER A 49 -12.61 16.30 -18.83
C SER A 49 -12.50 15.49 -17.53
N LYS A 50 -13.10 14.30 -17.48
CA LYS A 50 -12.92 13.34 -16.38
C LYS A 50 -11.56 12.62 -16.42
N GLN A 51 -10.59 13.16 -17.17
CA GLN A 51 -9.25 12.57 -17.28
C GLN A 51 -8.36 13.11 -16.18
N PHE A 52 -7.58 12.21 -15.59
CA PHE A 52 -6.51 12.55 -14.66
C PHE A 52 -5.17 12.53 -15.40
N GLY A 53 -4.30 13.45 -15.02
CA GLY A 53 -2.93 13.54 -15.52
C GLY A 53 -1.94 13.52 -14.37
N LEU A 54 -0.73 13.09 -14.67
CA LEU A 54 0.39 13.19 -13.74
C LEU A 54 1.00 14.60 -13.82
N LYS A 55 1.29 15.19 -12.67
CA LYS A 55 2.07 16.44 -12.58
C LYS A 55 3.51 16.10 -12.21
N GLY A 56 4.43 16.41 -13.12
CA GLY A 56 5.85 16.14 -12.94
C GLY A 56 6.23 14.70 -13.28
N ASN A 57 7.43 14.30 -12.86
CA ASN A 57 7.98 12.98 -13.14
C ASN A 57 7.44 11.94 -12.16
N LEU A 58 7.14 10.74 -12.65
CA LEU A 58 7.00 9.55 -11.82
C LEU A 58 8.39 9.16 -11.34
N VAL A 59 8.62 9.22 -10.03
CA VAL A 59 9.89 8.78 -9.46
C VAL A 59 9.64 7.53 -8.62
N ASN A 60 10.24 6.42 -9.04
CA ASN A 60 10.45 5.27 -8.17
C ASN A 60 11.79 5.48 -7.47
N VAL A 61 11.75 5.91 -6.20
CA VAL A 61 12.97 6.13 -5.44
C VAL A 61 13.47 4.77 -4.96
N PRO A 62 14.65 4.29 -5.39
CA PRO A 62 15.24 3.09 -4.82
C PRO A 62 15.57 3.38 -3.37
N MET A 63 14.87 2.70 -2.47
CA MET A 63 15.16 2.80 -1.04
C MET A 63 16.35 1.87 -0.76
N ASN A 64 17.40 2.37 -0.10
CA ASN A 64 18.50 1.53 0.38
C ASN A 64 18.02 0.79 1.63
N VAL A 65 17.53 -0.44 1.47
CA VAL A 65 16.87 -1.21 2.54
C VAL A 65 17.28 -2.68 2.44
N ASP A 66 18.54 -2.95 2.74
CA ASP A 66 19.17 -4.26 2.52
C ASP A 66 18.64 -5.42 3.39
N THR A 67 17.69 -5.21 4.31
CA THR A 67 17.24 -6.31 5.19
C THR A 67 15.74 -6.57 5.27
N ASN A 68 14.86 -5.59 5.04
CA ASN A 68 13.43 -5.72 5.39
C ASN A 68 12.43 -5.46 4.24
N VAL A 69 12.89 -5.18 3.01
CA VAL A 69 11.98 -5.00 1.85
C VAL A 69 11.53 -6.32 1.25
N SER A 70 12.32 -7.39 1.40
CA SER A 70 11.93 -8.72 0.94
C SER A 70 10.86 -9.36 1.82
N ILE A 71 10.65 -8.93 3.07
CA ILE A 71 9.69 -9.57 3.97
C ILE A 71 8.36 -8.80 3.98
N LEU A 72 7.28 -9.47 3.58
CA LEU A 72 5.92 -8.91 3.54
C LEU A 72 4.95 -9.71 4.44
N PRO A 73 3.98 -9.06 5.11
CA PRO A 73 3.80 -7.62 5.21
C PRO A 73 4.92 -6.98 6.04
N ARG A 74 5.21 -5.70 5.75
CA ARG A 74 6.21 -4.95 6.52
C ARG A 74 5.78 -4.76 7.97
N SER A 75 6.77 -4.72 8.88
CA SER A 75 6.53 -4.26 10.24
C SER A 75 6.15 -2.77 10.22
N PHE A 76 5.41 -2.29 11.23
CA PHE A 76 5.01 -0.88 11.27
C PHE A 76 6.22 0.07 11.32
N SER A 77 7.31 -0.35 11.95
CA SER A 77 8.55 0.43 12.02
C SER A 77 9.27 0.49 10.67
N ASP A 78 9.23 -0.60 9.91
CA ASP A 78 9.90 -0.71 8.60
C ASP A 78 9.09 -0.11 7.44
N THR A 79 7.87 0.37 7.70
CA THR A 79 7.02 0.95 6.64
C THR A 79 7.45 2.38 6.28
N TYR A 80 8.34 3.02 7.06
CA TYR A 80 8.78 4.41 6.89
C TYR A 80 7.62 5.40 6.66
N THR A 81 6.45 5.09 7.23
CA THR A 81 5.22 5.87 7.07
C THR A 81 5.03 6.76 8.28
N ILE A 82 4.58 7.99 8.05
CA ILE A 82 4.21 8.91 9.13
C ILE A 82 2.90 8.42 9.74
N GLN A 83 2.95 8.01 11.00
CA GLN A 83 1.76 7.63 11.75
C GLN A 83 0.82 8.83 11.93
N LEU A 84 -0.44 8.67 11.53
CA LEU A 84 -1.48 9.66 11.79
C LEU A 84 -2.13 9.40 13.16
N LYS A 85 -2.03 10.41 14.04
CA LYS A 85 -2.67 10.45 15.37
C LYS A 85 -3.58 11.67 15.42
N LEU A 86 -4.88 11.45 15.62
CA LEU A 86 -5.85 12.51 15.76
C LEU A 86 -6.12 12.78 17.23
N THR A 87 -6.00 14.04 17.65
CA THR A 87 -6.29 14.51 19.02
C THR A 87 -7.46 15.48 19.00
N ARG A 88 -8.36 15.44 19.99
CA ARG A 88 -9.53 16.37 20.05
C ARG A 88 -9.11 17.83 20.19
N GLN A 89 -7.98 18.09 20.86
CA GLN A 89 -7.40 19.42 21.05
C GLN A 89 -5.87 19.28 21.04
N MET A 90 -5.15 20.28 20.53
CA MET A 90 -3.68 20.28 20.45
C MET A 90 -2.99 20.11 21.81
N LYS A 91 -3.65 20.50 22.91
CA LYS A 91 -3.14 20.35 24.28
C LYS A 91 -3.24 18.92 24.84
N ASN A 92 -4.01 18.06 24.20
CA ASN A 92 -4.23 16.70 24.67
C ASN A 92 -3.04 15.82 24.30
N LYS A 93 -2.43 15.17 25.29
CA LYS A 93 -1.33 14.22 25.08
C LYS A 93 -1.83 12.89 24.48
N ASN A 94 -3.07 12.54 24.81
CA ASN A 94 -3.70 11.27 24.45
C ASN A 94 -4.34 11.37 23.06
N ALA A 95 -4.15 10.34 22.25
CA ALA A 95 -4.84 10.22 20.97
C ALA A 95 -6.33 9.99 21.19
N PHE A 96 -7.15 10.61 20.36
CA PHE A 96 -8.55 10.24 20.21
C PHE A 96 -8.69 9.07 19.23
N MET A 97 -7.92 9.09 18.15
CA MET A 97 -7.99 8.07 17.11
C MET A 97 -6.63 7.87 16.46
N TYR A 98 -6.35 6.61 16.12
CA TYR A 98 -5.25 6.20 15.27
C TYR A 98 -5.80 5.65 13.96
N GLU A 99 -4.97 5.68 12.93
CA GLU A 99 -5.22 4.86 11.74
C GLU A 99 -5.14 3.37 12.11
N THR A 100 -5.91 2.52 11.43
CA THR A 100 -6.02 1.10 11.78
C THR A 100 -5.81 0.22 10.57
N ILE A 101 -5.29 -0.98 10.78
CA ILE A 101 -5.17 -2.03 9.77
C ILE A 101 -5.96 -3.27 10.16
N ARG A 102 -6.28 -4.10 9.17
CA ARG A 102 -6.87 -5.44 9.36
C ARG A 102 -5.84 -6.51 9.03
N PRO A 103 -5.17 -7.10 10.04
CA PRO A 103 -4.08 -8.05 9.80
C PRO A 103 -4.44 -9.23 8.90
N LYS A 104 -5.62 -9.83 9.10
CA LYS A 104 -6.08 -10.96 8.28
C LYS A 104 -6.26 -10.62 6.80
N VAL A 105 -6.72 -9.40 6.51
CA VAL A 105 -6.93 -8.91 5.14
C VAL A 105 -5.57 -8.71 4.46
N VAL A 106 -4.67 -8.01 5.13
CA VAL A 106 -3.29 -7.78 4.67
C VAL A 106 -2.58 -9.11 4.37
N HIS A 107 -2.67 -10.09 5.28
CA HIS A 107 -2.04 -11.38 5.09
C HIS A 107 -2.64 -12.18 3.91
N THR A 108 -3.94 -12.08 3.69
CA THR A 108 -4.62 -12.72 2.53
C THR A 108 -4.14 -12.09 1.22
N ALA A 109 -3.99 -10.77 1.18
CA ALA A 109 -3.48 -10.06 0.02
C ALA A 109 -2.01 -10.44 -0.28
N VAL A 110 -1.14 -10.51 0.73
CA VAL A 110 0.26 -10.92 0.55
C VAL A 110 0.38 -12.32 -0.03
N LYS A 111 -0.43 -13.29 0.46
CA LYS A 111 -0.44 -14.66 -0.08
C LYS A 111 -0.72 -14.70 -1.57
N TYR A 112 -1.61 -13.83 -2.05
CA TYR A 112 -1.89 -13.70 -3.46
C TYR A 112 -0.74 -13.03 -4.23
N LEU A 113 -0.20 -11.93 -3.69
CA LEU A 113 0.81 -11.11 -4.37
C LEU A 113 2.14 -11.84 -4.56
N VAL A 114 2.59 -12.62 -3.57
CA VAL A 114 3.85 -13.39 -3.65
C VAL A 114 3.84 -14.43 -4.78
N GLN A 115 2.67 -14.80 -5.30
CA GLN A 115 2.55 -15.69 -6.45
C GLN A 115 2.74 -14.98 -7.80
N GLN A 116 2.68 -13.65 -7.83
CA GLN A 116 2.80 -12.84 -9.06
C GLN A 116 4.25 -12.65 -9.47
N GLU A 117 4.50 -12.50 -10.78
CA GLU A 117 5.83 -12.37 -11.37
C GLU A 117 6.65 -11.24 -10.72
N LEU A 118 6.06 -10.05 -10.59
CA LEU A 118 6.72 -8.90 -9.98
C LEU A 118 7.27 -9.19 -8.57
N TYR A 119 6.52 -9.90 -7.74
CA TYR A 119 6.93 -10.17 -6.35
C TYR A 119 7.96 -11.29 -6.27
N LYS A 120 7.94 -12.23 -7.23
CA LYS A 120 8.95 -13.27 -7.38
C LYS A 120 10.28 -12.69 -7.81
N ASP A 121 10.26 -11.76 -8.77
CA ASP A 121 11.46 -11.09 -9.27
C ASP A 121 12.15 -10.24 -8.18
N GLU A 122 11.35 -9.62 -7.31
CA GLU A 122 11.83 -8.87 -6.13
C GLU A 122 12.23 -9.77 -4.96
N GLY A 123 12.06 -11.09 -5.05
CA GLY A 123 12.42 -12.03 -3.98
C GLY A 123 11.59 -11.87 -2.70
N SER A 124 10.33 -11.46 -2.82
CA SER A 124 9.45 -11.23 -1.66
C SER A 124 9.07 -12.54 -0.94
N VAL A 125 9.27 -12.60 0.37
CA VAL A 125 8.95 -13.71 1.28
C VAL A 125 7.85 -13.28 2.25
N ILE A 126 6.96 -14.22 2.59
CA ILE A 126 5.90 -13.99 3.57
C ILE A 126 6.45 -14.08 5.00
N SER A 127 6.17 -13.09 5.84
CA SER A 127 6.48 -13.13 7.27
C SER A 127 5.62 -14.16 8.00
N ASN A 128 6.28 -15.09 8.71
CA ASN A 128 5.63 -16.12 9.52
C ASN A 128 5.14 -15.60 10.89
N ASP A 129 5.75 -14.51 11.39
CA ASP A 129 5.51 -14.01 12.74
C ASP A 129 4.53 -12.84 12.77
N TRP A 130 4.38 -12.12 11.65
CA TRP A 130 3.51 -10.95 11.57
C TRP A 130 2.05 -11.23 11.99
N ILE A 131 1.50 -12.37 11.59
CA ILE A 131 0.12 -12.74 11.96
C ILE A 131 0.00 -13.13 13.44
N LYS A 132 1.09 -13.60 14.07
CA LYS A 132 1.14 -13.94 15.49
C LYS A 132 1.23 -12.66 16.32
N GLU A 133 2.00 -11.68 15.85
CA GLU A 133 2.16 -10.38 16.50
C GLU A 133 0.89 -9.54 16.44
N TYR A 134 0.17 -9.60 15.32
CA TYR A 134 -1.04 -8.83 15.05
C TYR A 134 -2.25 -9.75 14.86
N SER A 135 -2.77 -10.28 15.98
CA SER A 135 -3.85 -11.28 15.95
C SER A 135 -5.27 -10.68 15.96
N ASN A 136 -5.42 -9.40 16.31
CA ASN A 136 -6.74 -8.79 16.44
C ASN A 136 -7.39 -8.55 15.07
N GLU A 137 -8.71 -8.38 15.05
CA GLU A 137 -9.45 -8.08 13.83
C GLU A 137 -9.03 -6.72 13.23
N LYS A 138 -8.80 -5.74 14.10
CA LYS A 138 -8.25 -4.43 13.78
C LYS A 138 -7.14 -4.08 14.76
N GLU A 139 -6.05 -3.55 14.23
CA GLU A 139 -4.89 -3.10 15.00
C GLU A 139 -4.62 -1.64 14.72
N ASN A 140 -4.31 -0.87 15.77
CA ASN A 140 -3.90 0.52 15.60
C ASN A 140 -2.50 0.55 14.97
N PHE A 141 -2.34 1.33 13.90
CA PHE A 141 -1.04 1.58 13.29
C PHE A 141 -0.23 2.49 14.23
N ILE A 142 0.59 1.86 15.08
CA ILE A 142 1.43 2.54 16.06
C ILE A 142 2.87 2.11 15.88
N VAL A 143 3.71 3.05 15.45
CA VAL A 143 5.14 2.81 15.17
C VAL A 143 5.94 2.81 16.47
N LYS A 144 5.72 3.80 17.34
CA LYS A 144 6.45 3.94 18.61
C LYS A 144 5.62 3.42 19.76
N ASN A 145 6.21 2.54 20.58
CA ASN A 145 5.54 2.00 21.77
C ASN A 145 5.17 3.08 22.80
N GLU A 146 5.83 4.24 22.79
CA GLU A 146 5.49 5.40 23.62
C GLU A 146 4.07 5.91 23.34
N ASP A 147 3.63 5.85 22.09
CA ASP A 147 2.29 6.28 21.68
C ASP A 147 1.18 5.29 22.06
N LYS A 148 1.55 4.06 22.49
CA LYS A 148 0.59 3.08 23.04
C LYS A 148 0.12 3.46 24.45
N LYS A 149 0.91 4.24 25.21
CA LYS A 149 0.72 4.45 26.65
C LYS A 149 0.02 5.76 26.98
N PHE A 150 -1.21 5.96 26.52
CA PHE A 150 -2.02 7.09 26.99
C PHE A 150 -3.53 6.80 26.97
N ASN A 151 -3.91 5.57 27.35
CA ASN A 151 -5.29 5.23 27.71
C ASN A 151 -5.49 5.38 29.22
#